data_AF-A0A257H291-F1
#
_entry.id   AF-A0A257H291-F1
#
_cell.length_a   1.000
_cell.length_b   1.000
_cell.length_c   1.000
_cell.angle_alpha   90.00
_cell.angle_beta   90.00
_cell.angle_gamma   90.00
#
_symmetry.space_group_name_H-M   'P 1'
#
loop_
_entity.id
_entity.type
_entity.pdbx_description
1 polymer ?
#
loop_
_entity_poly.entity_id
_entity_poly.type
_entity_poly.pdbx_seq_one_letter_code
_entity_poly.pdbx_strand_id
1 'polypeptide(L)'
;SHYVETGSSIDIDAYDRATSVYFPRRVIPMLPEKLSNGLCSLNPEVERLCMVCDMFITSEGEVDAYQFYPALMWSHARFTYTEVAAILGNTRGPEAAKRKDLVDDLLNLHGVYQALAKSRQKRGAVDFETTETQIVCDENGRIEKIVPRTRNVAHRVIEEAMLAANVCSADFIAQGKHPGLFRVHEGPTPEKKEILRGYLKATGVGLTITDDPKPGEFQAIANATKDRPDAQQIHSMLLRSMQQAIYTPINSGHFGLAYEAYTHFTSPIRRYPDLLVHRVIKAILAKARYQLPVLPTPGEAHAKLARRLEKGLAGKVAEPGVKPRKASAEQQAWEAAGLHCSANERRADEASRDVEAWLKCKYMREHLGEEYSGVVTAATRFGVFVTLDAMYVEGLVHITELGGEYYRFDEARQELRGERTGIRYAIGSRVHVQVSRVDLDGRKIDFRLVSPGEEGLSRGFSDKAVRDAKPRPGVAGRQQEEADMRVLPSKSGDRKKTSSRPPKSSAQSADRGSAKSGKAARKRR
;
A
#
# COMPACT_ATOMS: atom_id res chain seq x y z
N SER A 1 16.22 -14.44 -12.69
CA SER A 1 16.11 -15.88 -13.00
C SER A 1 17.44 -16.60 -13.15
N HIS A 2 18.56 -15.97 -13.53
CA HIS A 2 19.86 -16.67 -13.67
C HIS A 2 20.42 -17.13 -12.30
N TYR A 3 20.56 -16.21 -11.33
CA TYR A 3 21.07 -16.52 -9.98
C TYR A 3 20.07 -17.21 -9.03
N VAL A 4 18.84 -17.48 -9.49
CA VAL A 4 17.77 -18.10 -8.68
C VAL A 4 17.10 -19.13 -9.56
N GLU A 5 17.66 -20.33 -9.54
CA GLU A 5 17.21 -21.46 -10.35
C GLU A 5 15.95 -22.09 -9.77
N THR A 6 15.09 -22.60 -10.65
CA THR A 6 13.82 -23.24 -10.32
C THR A 6 14.02 -24.41 -9.35
N GLY A 7 13.33 -24.41 -8.20
CA GLY A 7 13.42 -25.46 -7.19
C GLY A 7 14.64 -25.40 -6.27
N SER A 8 15.53 -24.41 -6.43
CA SER A 8 16.61 -24.15 -5.47
C SER A 8 16.06 -23.67 -4.11
N SER A 9 16.83 -23.82 -3.03
CA SER A 9 16.41 -23.33 -1.69
C SER A 9 16.10 -21.84 -1.66
N ILE A 10 16.77 -21.04 -2.50
CA ILE A 10 16.52 -19.59 -2.65
C ILE A 10 15.21 -19.35 -3.41
N ASP A 11 14.87 -20.18 -4.39
CA ASP A 11 13.59 -20.11 -5.11
C ASP A 11 12.40 -20.46 -4.20
N ILE A 12 12.56 -21.46 -3.34
CA ILE A 12 11.53 -21.87 -2.36
C ILE A 12 11.26 -20.74 -1.35
N ASP A 13 12.30 -20.13 -0.78
CA ASP A 13 12.17 -18.97 0.14
C ASP A 13 11.63 -17.73 -0.59
N ALA A 14 12.05 -17.48 -1.84
CA ALA A 14 11.52 -16.39 -2.66
C ALA A 14 10.04 -16.58 -3.00
N TYR A 15 9.59 -17.81 -3.24
CA TYR A 15 8.18 -18.13 -3.44
C TYR A 15 7.37 -17.95 -2.16
N ASP A 16 7.84 -18.46 -1.01
CA ASP A 16 7.14 -18.31 0.28
C ASP A 16 6.92 -16.84 0.68
N ARG A 17 7.93 -15.99 0.43
CA ARG A 17 7.82 -14.52 0.59
C ARG A 17 6.93 -13.90 -0.48
N ALA A 18 7.09 -14.31 -1.74
CA ALA A 18 6.55 -13.80 -3.01
C ALA A 18 6.80 -12.31 -3.33
N THR A 19 7.04 -11.45 -2.34
CA THR A 19 7.37 -10.03 -2.49
C THR A 19 8.30 -9.56 -1.37
N SER A 20 9.02 -8.47 -1.60
CA SER A 20 9.72 -7.73 -0.53
C SER A 20 8.74 -6.86 0.24
N VAL A 21 8.89 -6.78 1.57
CA VAL A 21 8.07 -5.91 2.44
C VAL A 21 8.87 -4.66 2.80
N TYR A 22 8.26 -3.49 2.68
CA TYR A 22 8.92 -2.19 2.88
C TYR A 22 8.33 -1.47 4.09
N PHE A 23 8.95 -1.65 5.26
CA PHE A 23 8.62 -0.87 6.45
C PHE A 23 9.41 0.44 6.48
N PRO A 24 8.93 1.47 7.19
CA PRO A 24 9.73 2.66 7.52
C PRO A 24 11.10 2.26 8.09
N ARG A 25 12.17 2.74 7.45
CA ARG A 25 13.60 2.43 7.71
C ARG A 25 14.05 0.97 7.55
N ARG A 26 13.18 0.00 7.20
CA ARG A 26 13.58 -1.42 7.10
C ARG A 26 12.88 -2.17 5.96
N VAL A 27 13.67 -2.78 5.08
CA VAL A 27 13.17 -3.72 4.07
C VAL A 27 13.32 -5.14 4.59
N ILE A 28 12.31 -5.98 4.38
CA ILE A 28 12.42 -7.44 4.46
C ILE A 28 12.45 -7.95 3.01
N PRO A 29 13.64 -8.24 2.45
CA PRO A 29 13.75 -8.52 1.03
C PRO A 29 13.25 -9.93 0.69
N MET A 30 12.75 -10.10 -0.54
CA MET A 30 12.37 -11.39 -1.12
C MET A 30 13.57 -12.30 -1.39
N LEU A 31 14.71 -11.71 -1.73
CA LEU A 31 15.97 -12.41 -1.97
C LEU A 31 17.02 -11.99 -0.92
N PRO A 32 17.99 -12.85 -0.58
CA PRO A 32 19.10 -12.49 0.31
C PRO A 32 19.85 -11.24 -0.17
N GLU A 33 20.27 -10.37 0.76
CA GLU A 33 20.88 -9.07 0.44
C GLU A 33 22.13 -9.16 -0.45
N LYS A 34 22.92 -10.24 -0.30
CA LYS A 34 24.08 -10.54 -1.16
C LYS A 34 23.70 -10.69 -2.64
N LEU A 35 22.48 -11.15 -2.94
CA LEU A 35 21.92 -11.16 -4.29
C LEU A 35 21.26 -9.82 -4.61
N SER A 36 20.30 -9.35 -3.79
CA SER A 36 19.47 -8.19 -4.13
C SER A 36 20.26 -6.88 -4.27
N ASN A 37 21.26 -6.67 -3.41
CA ASN A 37 22.08 -5.45 -3.36
C ASN A 37 23.44 -5.65 -4.06
N GLY A 38 23.80 -6.91 -4.35
CA GLY A 38 25.09 -7.31 -4.92
C GLY A 38 25.00 -7.74 -6.38
N LEU A 39 24.81 -9.04 -6.62
CA LEU A 39 24.90 -9.65 -7.96
C LEU A 39 23.71 -9.33 -8.88
N CYS A 40 22.50 -9.17 -8.32
CA CYS A 40 21.32 -8.80 -9.08
C CYS A 40 21.16 -7.28 -9.20
N SER A 41 21.82 -6.48 -8.34
CA SER A 41 21.76 -5.02 -8.40
C SER A 41 22.58 -4.52 -9.58
N LEU A 42 21.99 -3.62 -10.38
CA LEU A 42 22.61 -2.95 -11.52
C LEU A 42 23.51 -1.79 -11.04
N ASN A 43 24.51 -2.14 -10.23
CA ASN A 43 25.46 -1.21 -9.63
C ASN A 43 26.26 -0.48 -10.72
N PRO A 44 26.66 0.79 -10.49
CA PRO A 44 27.48 1.55 -11.43
C PRO A 44 28.87 0.94 -11.56
N GLU A 45 29.49 1.15 -12.72
CA GLU A 45 30.91 0.86 -13.00
C GLU A 45 31.32 -0.62 -12.76
N VAL A 46 30.38 -1.54 -12.95
CA VAL A 46 30.61 -2.99 -12.89
C VAL A 46 29.73 -3.73 -13.90
N GLU A 47 30.26 -4.82 -14.45
CA GLU A 47 29.51 -5.70 -15.35
C GLU A 47 28.37 -6.42 -14.60
N ARG A 48 27.19 -6.49 -15.24
CA ARG A 48 26.01 -7.17 -14.70
C ARG A 48 25.23 -7.91 -15.78
N LEU A 49 24.80 -9.13 -15.44
CA LEU A 49 23.87 -9.89 -16.27
C LEU A 49 22.46 -9.30 -16.16
N CYS A 50 21.85 -8.98 -17.30
CA CYS A 50 20.49 -8.48 -17.38
C CYS A 50 19.64 -9.30 -18.37
N MET A 51 18.33 -9.08 -18.32
CA MET A 51 17.38 -9.48 -19.36
C MET A 51 16.85 -8.17 -19.95
N VAL A 52 17.12 -7.94 -21.21
CA VAL A 52 16.79 -6.69 -21.90
C VAL A 52 15.43 -6.84 -22.57
N CYS A 53 14.64 -5.77 -22.50
CA CYS A 53 13.51 -5.51 -23.38
C CYS A 53 13.92 -4.30 -24.23
N ASP A 54 14.23 -4.55 -25.49
CA ASP A 54 14.67 -3.55 -26.46
C ASP A 54 13.48 -3.22 -27.37
N MET A 55 13.21 -1.94 -27.60
CA MET A 55 11.92 -1.45 -28.11
C MET A 55 12.12 -0.27 -29.07
N PHE A 56 11.44 -0.32 -30.21
CA PHE A 56 11.28 0.83 -31.11
C PHE A 56 9.95 1.54 -30.78
N ILE A 57 10.05 2.80 -30.35
CA ILE A 57 8.90 3.63 -29.95
C ILE A 57 8.75 4.77 -30.96
N THR A 58 7.55 4.94 -31.53
CA THR A 58 7.28 5.99 -32.52
C THR A 58 7.11 7.37 -31.88
N SER A 59 7.07 8.42 -32.70
CA SER A 59 6.77 9.81 -32.27
C SER A 59 5.39 9.97 -31.61
N GLU A 60 4.49 9.02 -31.80
CA GLU A 60 3.14 8.98 -31.23
C GLU A 60 3.09 8.29 -29.87
N GLY A 61 4.16 7.60 -29.47
CA GLY A 61 4.25 6.83 -28.23
C GLY A 61 3.77 5.39 -28.35
N GLU A 62 3.64 4.85 -29.57
CA GLU A 62 3.31 3.44 -29.80
C GLU A 62 4.59 2.60 -29.93
N VAL A 63 4.54 1.32 -29.55
CA VAL A 63 5.65 0.37 -29.74
C VAL A 63 5.44 -0.37 -31.06
N ASP A 64 6.31 -0.12 -32.04
CA ASP A 64 6.22 -0.71 -33.39
C ASP A 64 6.88 -2.10 -33.45
N ALA A 65 8.02 -2.24 -32.76
CA ALA A 65 8.77 -3.48 -32.66
C ALA A 65 9.46 -3.59 -31.29
N TYR A 66 9.67 -4.82 -30.82
CA TYR A 66 10.48 -5.09 -29.64
C TYR A 66 11.14 -6.47 -29.72
N GLN A 67 12.16 -6.68 -28.90
CA GLN A 67 12.83 -7.98 -28.72
C GLN A 67 13.28 -8.18 -27.28
N PHE A 68 13.40 -9.45 -26.88
CA PHE A 68 13.93 -9.85 -25.57
C PHE A 68 15.22 -10.64 -25.73
N TYR A 69 16.26 -10.31 -24.96
CA TYR A 69 17.51 -11.08 -24.96
C TYR A 69 18.27 -10.96 -23.62
N PRO A 70 19.00 -12.01 -23.19
CA PRO A 70 19.97 -11.89 -22.12
C PRO A 70 21.17 -11.07 -22.59
N ALA A 71 21.70 -10.19 -21.73
CA ALA A 71 22.88 -9.39 -22.04
C ALA A 71 23.81 -9.21 -20.84
N LEU A 72 25.00 -8.70 -21.11
CA LEU A 72 25.93 -8.16 -20.11
C LEU A 72 25.90 -6.63 -20.27
N MET A 73 25.67 -5.89 -19.17
CA MET A 73 25.61 -4.43 -19.19
C MET A 73 26.60 -3.80 -18.22
N TRP A 74 27.00 -2.56 -18.53
CA TRP A 74 27.80 -1.68 -17.68
C TRP A 74 26.97 -0.44 -17.36
N SER A 75 26.62 -0.23 -16.09
CA SER A 75 25.86 0.96 -15.68
C SER A 75 26.81 2.16 -15.56
N HIS A 76 26.64 3.15 -16.43
CA HIS A 76 27.54 4.30 -16.53
C HIS A 76 27.38 5.32 -15.40
N ALA A 77 26.24 5.32 -14.70
CA ALA A 77 26.00 6.17 -13.55
C ALA A 77 24.89 5.62 -12.66
N ARG A 78 24.97 5.93 -11.35
CA ARG A 78 23.86 5.78 -10.42
C ARG A 78 23.25 7.15 -10.15
N PHE A 79 22.02 7.35 -10.59
CA PHE A 79 21.25 8.58 -10.38
C PHE A 79 20.18 8.40 -9.28
N THR A 80 19.81 9.51 -8.65
CA THR A 80 18.58 9.68 -7.88
C THR A 80 17.52 10.44 -8.70
N TYR A 81 16.24 10.27 -8.37
CA TYR A 81 15.15 11.02 -9.02
C TYR A 81 15.25 12.54 -8.81
N THR A 82 15.92 12.99 -7.74
CA THR A 82 16.12 14.41 -7.46
C THR A 82 17.17 15.01 -8.41
N GLU A 83 18.30 14.33 -8.61
CA GLU A 83 19.34 14.76 -9.55
C GLU A 83 18.81 14.80 -10.99
N VAL A 84 18.11 13.75 -11.45
CA VAL A 84 17.56 13.72 -12.82
C VAL A 84 16.50 14.81 -13.03
N ALA A 85 15.62 15.04 -12.06
CA ALA A 85 14.66 16.14 -12.15
C ALA A 85 15.34 17.52 -12.18
N ALA A 86 16.43 17.71 -11.44
CA ALA A 86 17.22 18.95 -11.49
C ALA A 86 17.95 19.13 -12.84
N ILE A 87 18.50 18.05 -13.42
CA ILE A 87 19.15 18.07 -14.75
C ILE A 87 18.14 18.38 -15.85
N LEU A 88 16.97 17.71 -15.85
CA LEU A 88 15.92 17.95 -16.84
C LEU A 88 15.27 19.33 -16.69
N GLY A 89 15.19 19.87 -15.47
CA GLY A 89 14.70 21.23 -15.22
C GLY A 89 15.71 22.33 -15.59
N ASN A 90 17.02 22.05 -15.53
CA ASN A 90 18.07 22.96 -15.96
C ASN A 90 19.31 22.21 -16.45
N THR A 91 19.39 21.99 -17.76
CA THR A 91 20.48 21.27 -18.45
C THR A 91 21.83 22.00 -18.41
N ARG A 92 21.85 23.25 -17.94
CA ARG A 92 23.07 24.05 -17.69
C ARG A 92 23.33 24.28 -16.20
N GLY A 93 22.55 23.62 -15.33
CA GLY A 93 22.64 23.73 -13.87
C GLY A 93 23.83 22.96 -13.28
N PRO A 94 24.07 23.10 -11.97
CA PRO A 94 25.22 22.49 -11.29
C PRO A 94 25.21 20.96 -11.36
N GLU A 95 24.05 20.30 -11.30
CA GLU A 95 23.96 18.84 -11.42
C GLU A 95 24.24 18.36 -12.84
N ALA A 96 23.75 19.09 -13.86
CA ALA A 96 24.06 18.78 -15.26
C ALA A 96 25.56 18.95 -15.55
N ALA A 97 26.21 19.97 -14.97
CA ALA A 97 27.64 20.19 -15.09
C ALA A 97 28.51 19.05 -14.49
N LYS A 98 28.00 18.26 -13.53
CA LYS A 98 28.67 17.07 -12.97
C LYS A 98 28.48 15.79 -13.80
N ARG A 99 27.59 15.83 -14.80
CA ARG A 99 27.09 14.65 -15.53
C ARG A 99 26.94 14.91 -17.04
N LYS A 100 27.72 15.86 -17.58
CA LYS A 100 27.58 16.41 -18.94
C LYS A 100 27.40 15.34 -20.01
N ASP A 101 28.23 14.31 -19.97
CA ASP A 101 28.29 13.25 -20.97
C ASP A 101 27.02 12.38 -21.03
N LEU A 102 26.14 12.47 -20.02
CA LEU A 102 24.87 11.75 -19.91
C LEU A 102 23.64 12.69 -19.97
N VAL A 103 23.83 13.99 -20.16
CA VAL A 103 22.70 14.95 -20.22
C VAL A 103 21.84 14.69 -21.46
N ASP A 104 22.47 14.43 -22.60
CA ASP A 104 21.75 14.17 -23.86
C ASP A 104 20.98 12.84 -23.82
N ASP A 105 21.53 11.80 -23.17
CA ASP A 105 20.81 10.54 -22.92
C ASP A 105 19.56 10.74 -22.05
N LEU A 106 19.65 11.56 -21.01
CA LEU A 106 18.50 11.92 -20.16
C LEU A 106 17.46 12.73 -20.94
N LEU A 107 17.87 13.60 -21.86
CA LEU A 107 16.96 14.35 -22.74
C LEU A 107 16.29 13.43 -23.77
N ASN A 108 17.01 12.49 -24.35
CA ASN A 108 16.45 11.47 -25.25
C ASN A 108 15.39 10.61 -24.53
N LEU A 109 15.71 10.12 -23.33
CA LEU A 109 14.78 9.35 -22.50
C LEU A 109 13.55 10.20 -22.08
N HIS A 110 13.73 11.49 -21.81
CA HIS A 110 12.62 12.40 -21.55
C HIS A 110 11.73 12.64 -22.79
N GLY A 111 12.31 12.70 -23.99
CA GLY A 111 11.55 12.75 -25.25
C GLY A 111 10.69 11.50 -25.48
N VAL A 112 11.25 10.31 -25.22
CA VAL A 112 10.50 9.05 -25.25
C VAL A 112 9.35 9.06 -24.24
N TYR A 113 9.59 9.53 -23.01
CA TYR A 113 8.54 9.71 -21.99
C TYR A 113 7.41 10.64 -22.47
N GLN A 114 7.72 11.76 -23.14
CA GLN A 114 6.69 12.68 -23.65
C GLN A 114 5.80 12.02 -24.70
N ALA A 115 6.36 11.18 -25.58
CA ALA A 115 5.59 10.39 -26.55
C ALA A 115 4.69 9.35 -25.84
N LEU A 116 5.26 8.53 -24.94
CA LEU A 116 4.52 7.52 -24.18
C LEU A 116 3.37 8.13 -23.35
N ALA A 117 3.61 9.24 -22.64
CA ALA A 117 2.61 9.93 -21.86
C ALA A 117 1.44 10.45 -22.73
N LYS A 118 1.73 10.92 -23.96
CA LYS A 118 0.72 11.33 -24.93
C LYS A 118 -0.14 10.16 -25.41
N SER A 119 0.47 8.99 -25.70
CA SER A 119 -0.30 7.77 -26.00
C SER A 119 -1.14 7.32 -24.80
N ARG A 120 -0.58 7.32 -23.58
CA ARG A 120 -1.31 7.01 -22.34
C ARG A 120 -2.55 7.89 -22.14
N GLN A 121 -2.45 9.19 -22.39
CA GLN A 121 -3.59 10.11 -22.35
C GLN A 121 -4.63 9.80 -23.43
N LYS A 122 -4.19 9.57 -24.68
CA LYS A 122 -5.07 9.20 -25.82
C LYS A 122 -5.84 7.89 -25.57
N ARG A 123 -5.20 6.92 -24.91
CA ARG A 123 -5.76 5.62 -24.54
C ARG A 123 -6.78 5.71 -23.38
N GLY A 124 -6.90 6.87 -22.73
CA GLY A 124 -7.83 7.09 -21.62
C GLY A 124 -7.44 6.34 -20.35
N ALA A 125 -6.15 6.04 -20.15
CA ALA A 125 -5.66 5.48 -18.89
C ALA A 125 -5.96 6.44 -17.74
N VAL A 126 -6.27 5.88 -16.58
CA VAL A 126 -6.67 6.66 -15.41
C VAL A 126 -5.42 7.11 -14.65
N ASP A 127 -5.23 8.42 -14.52
CA ASP A 127 -4.16 9.02 -13.70
C ASP A 127 -4.78 9.75 -12.51
N PHE A 128 -4.89 9.00 -11.40
CA PHE A 128 -5.46 9.46 -10.14
C PHE A 128 -4.32 9.75 -9.16
N GLU A 129 -3.94 11.04 -9.04
CA GLU A 129 -2.92 11.48 -8.10
C GLU A 129 -3.41 11.37 -6.64
N THR A 130 -2.88 10.39 -5.92
CA THR A 130 -3.00 10.28 -4.47
C THR A 130 -1.74 10.79 -3.77
N THR A 131 -1.89 11.46 -2.64
CA THR A 131 -0.76 11.95 -1.84
C THR A 131 -0.27 10.84 -0.91
N GLU A 132 0.75 10.09 -1.34
CA GLU A 132 1.50 9.20 -0.44
C GLU A 132 2.29 10.01 0.60
N THR A 133 2.45 9.46 1.81
CA THR A 133 3.21 10.10 2.90
C THR A 133 4.51 9.36 3.19
N GLN A 134 5.61 10.09 3.39
CA GLN A 134 6.88 9.55 3.86
C GLN A 134 7.13 9.97 5.31
N ILE A 135 7.42 8.98 6.17
CA ILE A 135 7.89 9.21 7.54
C ILE A 135 9.39 9.50 7.51
N VAL A 136 9.79 10.68 7.99
CA VAL A 136 11.19 11.08 8.17
C VAL A 136 11.56 10.91 9.65
N CYS A 137 12.66 10.20 9.91
CA CYS A 137 13.15 9.95 11.25
C CYS A 137 14.53 10.56 11.49
N ASP A 138 14.81 10.94 12.74
CA ASP A 138 16.15 11.31 13.19
C ASP A 138 17.09 10.09 13.25
N GLU A 139 18.36 10.33 13.60
CA GLU A 139 19.37 9.27 13.78
C GLU A 139 18.93 8.23 14.83
N ASN A 140 18.30 8.69 15.93
CA ASN A 140 17.78 7.87 17.01
C ASN A 140 16.53 7.04 16.63
N GLY A 141 15.92 7.30 15.47
CA GLY A 141 14.69 6.64 15.03
C GLY A 141 13.39 7.20 15.62
N ARG A 142 13.42 8.40 16.20
CA ARG A 142 12.21 9.20 16.46
C ARG A 142 11.69 9.78 15.16
N ILE A 143 10.40 10.02 15.07
CA ILE A 143 9.77 10.64 13.90
C ILE A 143 10.00 12.14 14.02
N GLU A 144 10.70 12.73 13.06
CA GLU A 144 10.92 14.18 12.99
C GLU A 144 9.70 14.85 12.35
N LYS A 145 9.23 14.29 11.23
CA LYS A 145 8.11 14.80 10.45
C LYS A 145 7.53 13.76 9.51
N ILE A 146 6.28 13.98 9.09
CA ILE A 146 5.61 13.22 8.04
C ILE A 146 5.40 14.18 6.88
N VAL A 147 5.91 13.85 5.69
CA VAL A 147 5.90 14.74 4.52
C VAL A 147 5.20 14.08 3.32
N PRO A 148 4.56 14.85 2.43
CA PRO A 148 4.00 14.30 1.20
C PRO A 148 5.14 13.88 0.26
N ARG A 149 4.99 12.72 -0.38
CA ARG A 149 5.95 12.20 -1.35
C ARG A 149 5.75 12.88 -2.70
N THR A 150 6.78 13.51 -3.23
CA THR A 150 6.70 14.28 -4.48
C THR A 150 7.02 13.43 -5.73
N ARG A 151 6.00 13.12 -6.54
CA ARG A 151 6.13 12.46 -7.86
C ARG A 151 6.61 13.48 -8.91
N ASN A 152 7.92 13.62 -9.05
CA ASN A 152 8.54 14.52 -10.03
C ASN A 152 8.65 13.90 -11.44
N VAL A 153 9.14 14.67 -12.44
CA VAL A 153 9.30 14.22 -13.83
C VAL A 153 10.13 12.94 -13.98
N ALA A 154 11.22 12.79 -13.21
CA ALA A 154 12.09 11.62 -13.29
C ALA A 154 11.39 10.32 -12.84
N HIS A 155 10.45 10.41 -11.87
CA HIS A 155 9.61 9.28 -11.50
C HIS A 155 8.70 8.87 -12.66
N ARG A 156 8.05 9.86 -13.32
CA ARG A 156 7.14 9.63 -14.45
C ARG A 156 7.87 9.04 -15.68
N VAL A 157 9.09 9.51 -15.95
CA VAL A 157 9.97 8.97 -17.01
C VAL A 157 10.24 7.47 -16.81
N ILE A 158 10.68 7.08 -15.60
CA ILE A 158 10.91 5.66 -15.28
C ILE A 158 9.61 4.88 -15.28
N GLU A 159 8.51 5.42 -14.76
CA GLU A 159 7.20 4.76 -14.75
C GLU A 159 6.76 4.35 -16.16
N GLU A 160 6.72 5.28 -17.12
CA GLU A 160 6.31 4.98 -18.51
C GLU A 160 7.26 3.97 -19.19
N ALA A 161 8.57 4.10 -18.99
CA ALA A 161 9.53 3.13 -19.53
C ALA A 161 9.31 1.71 -18.96
N MET A 162 8.98 1.60 -17.66
CA MET A 162 8.64 0.32 -17.04
C MET A 162 7.28 -0.21 -17.50
N LEU A 163 6.30 0.65 -17.75
CA LEU A 163 4.99 0.26 -18.32
C LEU A 163 5.15 -0.31 -19.73
N ALA A 164 5.92 0.34 -20.61
CA ALA A 164 6.19 -0.13 -21.96
C ALA A 164 6.82 -1.54 -21.97
N ALA A 165 7.89 -1.76 -21.20
CA ALA A 165 8.55 -3.07 -21.10
C ALA A 165 7.63 -4.16 -20.50
N ASN A 166 6.75 -3.79 -19.56
CA ASN A 166 5.75 -4.67 -18.97
C ASN A 166 4.63 -5.08 -19.95
N VAL A 167 4.23 -4.18 -20.87
CA VAL A 167 3.27 -4.49 -21.94
C VAL A 167 3.91 -5.40 -22.98
N CYS A 168 5.12 -5.09 -23.46
CA CYS A 168 5.87 -5.95 -24.38
C CYS A 168 6.08 -7.36 -23.79
N SER A 169 6.32 -7.46 -22.48
CA SER A 169 6.44 -8.75 -21.79
C SER A 169 5.14 -9.55 -21.77
N ALA A 170 3.99 -8.88 -21.67
CA ALA A 170 2.68 -9.53 -21.67
C ALA A 170 2.32 -10.06 -23.06
N ASP A 171 2.54 -9.24 -24.09
CA ASP A 171 2.36 -9.60 -25.49
C ASP A 171 3.29 -10.76 -25.90
N PHE A 172 4.59 -10.71 -25.56
CA PHE A 172 5.55 -11.78 -25.88
C PHE A 172 5.15 -13.15 -25.29
N ILE A 173 4.62 -13.16 -24.06
CA ILE A 173 4.09 -14.38 -23.43
C ILE A 173 2.84 -14.88 -24.16
N ALA A 174 1.94 -13.98 -24.53
CA ALA A 174 0.70 -14.30 -25.25
C ALA A 174 0.99 -14.87 -26.66
N GLN A 175 1.88 -14.23 -27.42
CA GLN A 175 2.31 -14.69 -28.74
C GLN A 175 3.00 -16.06 -28.67
N GLY A 176 3.85 -16.26 -27.66
CA GLY A 176 4.47 -17.56 -27.40
C GLY A 176 3.48 -18.67 -27.02
N LYS A 177 2.24 -18.33 -26.61
CA LYS A 177 1.22 -19.25 -26.09
C LYS A 177 1.71 -20.06 -24.87
N HIS A 178 2.59 -19.47 -24.08
CA HIS A 178 3.06 -20.06 -22.83
C HIS A 178 2.20 -19.60 -21.65
N PRO A 179 1.87 -20.48 -20.70
CA PRO A 179 1.35 -20.06 -19.41
C PRO A 179 2.35 -19.13 -18.70
N GLY A 180 1.84 -18.04 -18.15
CA GLY A 180 2.58 -17.05 -17.39
C GLY A 180 1.59 -16.22 -16.58
N LEU A 181 2.06 -15.51 -15.55
CA LEU A 181 1.19 -14.61 -14.78
C LEU A 181 1.01 -13.28 -15.52
N PHE A 182 -0.22 -12.83 -15.65
CA PHE A 182 -0.60 -11.46 -16.00
C PHE A 182 -0.92 -10.69 -14.72
N ARG A 183 -0.78 -9.36 -14.77
CA ARG A 183 -1.25 -8.44 -13.75
C ARG A 183 -2.56 -7.86 -14.23
N VAL A 184 -3.66 -8.48 -13.80
CA VAL A 184 -5.02 -8.13 -14.23
C VAL A 184 -5.64 -7.15 -13.25
N HIS A 185 -6.41 -6.20 -13.77
CA HIS A 185 -7.23 -5.28 -12.99
C HIS A 185 -8.56 -5.09 -13.72
N GLU A 186 -9.59 -5.80 -13.26
CA GLU A 186 -10.93 -5.74 -13.84
C GLU A 186 -11.62 -4.38 -13.59
N GLY A 187 -12.63 -4.07 -14.42
CA GLY A 187 -13.52 -2.94 -14.19
C GLY A 187 -14.44 -3.13 -12.96
N PRO A 188 -15.15 -2.06 -12.53
CA PRO A 188 -16.06 -2.10 -11.39
C PRO A 188 -17.11 -3.23 -11.43
N THR A 189 -17.41 -3.83 -10.28
CA THR A 189 -18.49 -4.82 -10.17
C THR A 189 -19.86 -4.17 -10.42
N PRO A 190 -20.92 -4.93 -10.82
CA PRO A 190 -22.26 -4.37 -11.03
C PRO A 190 -22.76 -3.52 -9.85
N GLU A 191 -22.60 -4.00 -8.62
CA GLU A 191 -22.93 -3.29 -7.38
C GLU A 191 -22.19 -1.94 -7.28
N LYS A 192 -20.88 -1.94 -7.53
CA LYS A 192 -20.06 -0.72 -7.50
C LYS A 192 -20.41 0.26 -8.62
N LYS A 193 -20.86 -0.23 -9.79
CA LYS A 193 -21.35 0.63 -10.89
C LYS A 193 -22.62 1.35 -10.48
N GLU A 194 -23.60 0.64 -9.91
CA GLU A 194 -24.85 1.26 -9.45
C GLU A 194 -24.63 2.27 -8.32
N ILE A 195 -23.75 1.95 -7.35
CA ILE A 195 -23.36 2.90 -6.30
C ILE A 195 -22.73 4.17 -6.90
N LEU A 196 -21.80 4.02 -7.86
CA LEU A 196 -21.15 5.17 -8.50
C LEU A 196 -22.14 6.00 -9.34
N ARG A 197 -23.04 5.37 -10.11
CA ARG A 197 -24.11 6.04 -10.87
C ARG A 197 -25.05 6.82 -9.97
N GLY A 198 -25.50 6.21 -8.88
CA GLY A 198 -26.33 6.84 -7.86
C GLY A 198 -25.64 8.04 -7.23
N TYR A 199 -24.36 7.89 -6.87
CA TYR A 199 -23.54 8.97 -6.30
C TYR A 199 -23.38 10.16 -7.27
N LEU A 200 -22.97 9.92 -8.52
CA LEU A 200 -22.80 10.96 -9.54
C LEU A 200 -24.10 11.73 -9.82
N LYS A 201 -25.24 11.01 -9.87
CA LYS A 201 -26.57 11.62 -9.99
C LYS A 201 -26.93 12.45 -8.75
N ALA A 202 -26.63 11.96 -7.54
CA ALA A 202 -26.97 12.63 -6.29
C ALA A 202 -26.15 13.91 -6.01
N THR A 203 -24.95 14.03 -6.62
CA THR A 203 -24.09 15.22 -6.61
C THR A 203 -24.27 16.14 -7.82
N GLY A 204 -25.17 15.81 -8.75
CA GLY A 204 -25.44 16.65 -9.92
C GLY A 204 -24.26 16.70 -10.90
N VAL A 205 -23.52 15.61 -11.06
CA VAL A 205 -22.57 15.44 -12.16
C VAL A 205 -23.34 15.01 -13.40
N GLY A 206 -23.25 15.79 -14.49
CA GLY A 206 -23.98 15.53 -15.74
C GLY A 206 -23.45 14.34 -16.55
N LEU A 207 -22.29 13.80 -16.19
CA LEU A 207 -21.69 12.60 -16.76
C LEU A 207 -21.97 11.37 -15.90
N THR A 208 -22.09 10.22 -16.54
CA THR A 208 -22.31 8.91 -15.90
C THR A 208 -21.51 7.84 -16.62
N ILE A 209 -21.48 6.62 -16.07
CA ILE A 209 -20.77 5.47 -16.63
C ILE A 209 -21.72 4.50 -17.35
N THR A 210 -21.27 3.96 -18.49
CA THR A 210 -21.99 2.94 -19.28
C THR A 210 -22.02 1.57 -18.57
N ASP A 211 -22.77 0.59 -19.13
CA ASP A 211 -22.89 -0.74 -18.52
C ASP A 211 -21.61 -1.58 -18.64
N ASP A 212 -20.78 -1.34 -19.64
CA ASP A 212 -19.41 -1.85 -19.75
C ASP A 212 -18.44 -0.66 -19.83
N PRO A 213 -18.21 0.03 -18.70
CA PRO A 213 -17.52 1.31 -18.71
C PRO A 213 -16.10 1.17 -19.21
N LYS A 214 -15.62 2.14 -19.99
CA LYS A 214 -14.20 2.21 -20.37
C LYS A 214 -13.41 3.14 -19.45
N PRO A 215 -12.08 2.94 -19.30
CA PRO A 215 -11.22 3.80 -18.47
C PRO A 215 -11.31 5.29 -18.85
N GLY A 216 -11.49 5.59 -20.14
CA GLY A 216 -11.70 6.96 -20.64
C GLY A 216 -12.96 7.65 -20.08
N GLU A 217 -14.02 6.92 -19.73
CA GLU A 217 -15.21 7.50 -19.07
C GLU A 217 -14.87 8.00 -17.66
N PHE A 218 -14.07 7.22 -16.92
CA PHE A 218 -13.59 7.59 -15.59
C PHE A 218 -12.72 8.84 -15.64
N GLN A 219 -11.80 8.91 -16.61
CA GLN A 219 -10.96 10.08 -16.81
C GLN A 219 -11.77 11.30 -17.29
N ALA A 220 -12.79 11.11 -18.12
CA ALA A 220 -13.68 12.19 -18.57
C ALA A 220 -14.48 12.78 -17.40
N ILE A 221 -15.03 11.94 -16.52
CA ILE A 221 -15.72 12.39 -15.30
C ILE A 221 -14.75 13.17 -14.41
N ALA A 222 -13.57 12.62 -14.12
CA ALA A 222 -12.58 13.28 -13.27
C ALA A 222 -12.12 14.64 -13.81
N ASN A 223 -11.88 14.74 -15.12
CA ASN A 223 -11.53 16.00 -15.79
C ASN A 223 -12.68 17.01 -15.72
N ALA A 224 -13.91 16.60 -16.01
CA ALA A 224 -15.09 17.47 -15.99
C ALA A 224 -15.48 17.95 -14.59
N THR A 225 -15.02 17.27 -13.54
CA THR A 225 -15.31 17.63 -12.15
C THR A 225 -14.15 18.30 -11.41
N LYS A 226 -12.99 18.47 -12.07
CA LYS A 226 -11.72 18.92 -11.45
C LYS A 226 -11.85 20.24 -10.67
N ASP A 227 -12.56 21.22 -11.22
CA ASP A 227 -12.66 22.57 -10.66
C ASP A 227 -13.86 22.74 -9.70
N ARG A 228 -14.58 21.65 -9.39
CA ARG A 228 -15.70 21.68 -8.44
C ARG A 228 -15.22 21.59 -6.98
N PRO A 229 -15.94 22.19 -6.02
CA PRO A 229 -15.63 22.06 -4.58
C PRO A 229 -15.61 20.60 -4.07
N ASP A 230 -16.37 19.70 -4.71
CA ASP A 230 -16.49 18.27 -4.37
C ASP A 230 -15.57 17.35 -5.24
N ALA A 231 -14.63 17.92 -5.99
CA ALA A 231 -13.74 17.17 -6.90
C ALA A 231 -12.99 16.01 -6.20
N GLN A 232 -12.43 16.25 -5.01
CA GLN A 232 -11.72 15.22 -4.23
C GLN A 232 -12.64 14.06 -3.82
N GLN A 233 -13.91 14.34 -3.53
CA GLN A 233 -14.89 13.32 -3.17
C GLN A 233 -15.27 12.46 -4.39
N ILE A 234 -15.55 13.10 -5.52
CA ILE A 234 -15.87 12.42 -6.79
C ILE A 234 -14.70 11.53 -7.22
N HIS A 235 -13.47 12.05 -7.18
CA HIS A 235 -12.23 11.31 -7.44
C HIS A 235 -12.08 10.10 -6.50
N SER A 236 -12.32 10.28 -5.19
CA SER A 236 -12.28 9.19 -4.21
C SER A 236 -13.33 8.11 -4.49
N MET A 237 -14.53 8.49 -4.94
CA MET A 237 -15.60 7.54 -5.31
C MET A 237 -15.27 6.77 -6.60
N LEU A 238 -14.68 7.44 -7.60
CA LEU A 238 -14.16 6.76 -8.80
C LEU A 238 -13.11 5.70 -8.43
N LEU A 239 -12.10 6.06 -7.63
CA LEU A 239 -11.10 5.12 -7.09
C LEU A 239 -11.74 3.93 -6.35
N ARG A 240 -12.63 4.19 -5.39
CA ARG A 240 -13.26 3.15 -4.55
C ARG A 240 -14.15 2.20 -5.36
N SER A 241 -14.68 2.64 -6.50
CA SER A 241 -15.48 1.82 -7.40
C SER A 241 -14.66 0.78 -8.18
N MET A 242 -13.35 0.97 -8.33
CA MET A 242 -12.48 0.03 -9.02
C MET A 242 -12.27 -1.27 -8.24
N GLN A 243 -11.77 -2.32 -8.91
CA GLN A 243 -11.34 -3.56 -8.25
C GLN A 243 -9.89 -3.45 -7.74
N GLN A 244 -9.42 -4.46 -7.01
CA GLN A 244 -7.99 -4.60 -6.72
C GLN A 244 -7.33 -5.40 -7.85
N ALA A 245 -6.12 -5.00 -8.25
CA ALA A 245 -5.35 -5.76 -9.22
C ALA A 245 -4.81 -7.07 -8.62
N ILE A 246 -4.73 -8.13 -9.41
CA ILE A 246 -4.30 -9.48 -9.00
C ILE A 246 -3.34 -10.10 -10.01
N TYR A 247 -2.61 -11.12 -9.59
CA TYR A 247 -1.84 -12.00 -10.48
C TYR A 247 -2.67 -13.24 -10.83
N THR A 248 -2.80 -13.54 -12.13
CA THR A 248 -3.58 -14.66 -12.66
C THR A 248 -3.00 -15.09 -14.03
N PRO A 249 -3.06 -16.37 -14.42
CA PRO A 249 -2.67 -16.78 -15.77
C PRO A 249 -3.70 -16.47 -16.86
N ILE A 250 -4.91 -16.06 -16.49
CA ILE A 250 -5.95 -15.63 -17.42
C ILE A 250 -5.79 -14.13 -17.64
N ASN A 251 -5.50 -13.71 -18.88
CA ASN A 251 -5.48 -12.28 -19.21
C ASN A 251 -6.91 -11.74 -19.36
N SER A 252 -7.28 -10.75 -18.54
CA SER A 252 -8.51 -9.96 -18.65
C SER A 252 -8.22 -8.46 -18.77
N GLY A 253 -6.99 -8.07 -19.14
CA GLY A 253 -6.55 -6.68 -19.24
C GLY A 253 -6.33 -5.97 -17.90
N HIS A 254 -5.98 -4.69 -17.99
CA HIS A 254 -5.70 -3.83 -16.84
C HIS A 254 -6.42 -2.48 -16.97
N PHE A 255 -7.67 -2.43 -16.50
CA PHE A 255 -8.59 -1.29 -16.62
C PHE A 255 -7.95 0.05 -16.22
N GLY A 256 -7.32 0.16 -15.04
CA GLY A 256 -6.73 1.43 -14.58
C GLY A 256 -5.63 2.00 -15.50
N LEU A 257 -4.95 1.16 -16.28
CA LEU A 257 -3.88 1.55 -17.21
C LEU A 257 -4.33 1.56 -18.68
N ALA A 258 -5.59 1.18 -18.92
CA ALA A 258 -6.19 0.97 -20.23
C ALA A 258 -5.34 0.07 -21.17
N TYR A 259 -4.79 -1.03 -20.64
CA TYR A 259 -4.07 -2.04 -21.45
C TYR A 259 -4.88 -3.33 -21.60
N GLU A 260 -4.84 -3.93 -22.80
CA GLU A 260 -5.48 -5.23 -23.09
C GLU A 260 -4.70 -6.41 -22.50
N ALA A 261 -3.38 -6.28 -22.38
CA ALA A 261 -2.50 -7.25 -21.74
C ALA A 261 -1.43 -6.49 -20.93
N TYR A 262 -1.16 -6.94 -19.70
CA TYR A 262 -0.15 -6.34 -18.84
C TYR A 262 0.42 -7.38 -17.87
N THR A 263 1.72 -7.36 -17.65
CA THR A 263 2.40 -8.20 -16.65
C THR A 263 3.55 -7.47 -15.99
N HIS A 264 3.94 -7.89 -14.79
CA HIS A 264 5.11 -7.34 -14.13
C HIS A 264 6.38 -8.12 -14.53
N PHE A 265 7.31 -7.43 -15.19
CA PHE A 265 8.61 -7.95 -15.64
C PHE A 265 9.80 -7.20 -14.99
N THR A 266 9.62 -5.92 -14.65
CA THR A 266 10.70 -4.98 -14.34
C THR A 266 11.23 -5.00 -12.91
N SER A 267 10.86 -5.97 -12.06
CA SER A 267 11.31 -6.04 -10.65
C SER A 267 11.51 -7.47 -10.09
N PRO A 268 12.21 -8.38 -10.78
CA PRO A 268 12.42 -9.78 -10.36
C PRO A 268 13.23 -9.96 -9.06
N ILE A 269 13.85 -8.89 -8.55
CA ILE A 269 14.59 -8.88 -7.28
C ILE A 269 13.62 -8.84 -6.08
N ARG A 270 12.44 -8.24 -6.25
CA ARG A 270 11.50 -7.91 -5.17
C ARG A 270 10.07 -8.43 -5.37
N ARG A 271 9.79 -9.06 -6.53
CA ARG A 271 8.49 -9.66 -6.87
C ARG A 271 8.72 -11.02 -7.55
N TYR A 272 8.09 -12.06 -7.03
CA TYR A 272 8.20 -13.42 -7.57
C TYR A 272 7.44 -13.60 -8.92
N PRO A 273 6.31 -12.92 -9.19
CA PRO A 273 5.70 -12.92 -10.52
C PRO A 273 6.68 -12.49 -11.63
N ASP A 274 7.44 -11.41 -11.42
CA ASP A 274 8.48 -10.97 -12.36
C ASP A 274 9.59 -12.03 -12.52
N LEU A 275 9.96 -12.74 -11.45
CA LEU A 275 10.94 -13.82 -11.52
C LEU A 275 10.42 -15.00 -12.37
N LEU A 276 9.12 -15.32 -12.30
CA LEU A 276 8.46 -16.31 -13.16
C LEU A 276 8.37 -15.83 -14.61
N VAL A 277 7.98 -14.58 -14.86
CA VAL A 277 7.96 -13.97 -16.20
C VAL A 277 9.35 -14.03 -16.84
N HIS A 278 10.42 -13.75 -16.09
CA HIS A 278 11.81 -13.92 -16.52
C HIS A 278 12.22 -15.37 -16.84
N ARG A 279 11.49 -16.38 -16.33
CA ARG A 279 11.69 -17.80 -16.68
C ARG A 279 10.91 -18.18 -17.93
N VAL A 280 9.67 -17.70 -18.06
CA VAL A 280 8.82 -17.91 -19.25
C VAL A 280 9.45 -17.29 -20.49
N ILE A 281 9.87 -16.01 -20.42
CA ILE A 281 10.55 -15.32 -21.54
C ILE A 281 11.82 -16.08 -21.97
N LYS A 282 12.65 -16.53 -21.01
CA LYS A 282 13.85 -17.32 -21.33
C LYS A 282 13.53 -18.66 -21.99
N ALA A 283 12.46 -19.32 -21.58
CA ALA A 283 12.04 -20.58 -22.20
C ALA A 283 11.53 -20.36 -23.63
N ILE A 284 10.73 -19.30 -23.88
CA ILE A 284 10.31 -18.89 -25.23
C ILE A 284 11.53 -18.67 -26.14
N LEU A 285 12.52 -17.88 -25.68
CA LEU A 285 13.75 -17.62 -26.43
C LEU A 285 14.55 -18.91 -26.71
N ALA A 286 14.56 -19.85 -25.77
CA ALA A 286 15.18 -21.17 -25.92
C ALA A 286 14.31 -22.18 -26.71
N LYS A 287 13.15 -21.77 -27.24
CA LYS A 287 12.16 -22.62 -27.93
C LYS A 287 11.69 -23.80 -27.06
N ALA A 288 11.64 -23.61 -25.75
CA ALA A 288 11.29 -24.59 -24.73
C ALA A 288 10.04 -24.17 -23.92
N ARG A 289 9.33 -25.12 -23.31
CA ARG A 289 8.21 -24.83 -22.41
C ARG A 289 8.69 -24.78 -20.96
N TYR A 290 8.65 -23.60 -20.35
CA TYR A 290 8.82 -23.49 -18.90
C TYR A 290 7.69 -24.24 -18.19
N GLN A 291 8.05 -25.23 -17.39
CA GLN A 291 7.13 -25.94 -16.49
C GLN A 291 7.28 -25.33 -15.11
N LEU A 292 6.16 -24.90 -14.51
CA LEU A 292 6.16 -24.48 -13.12
C LEU A 292 6.46 -25.72 -12.26
N PRO A 293 7.45 -25.67 -11.34
CA PRO A 293 7.76 -26.83 -10.50
C PRO A 293 6.60 -27.10 -9.54
N VAL A 294 6.64 -28.26 -8.87
CA VAL A 294 5.77 -28.52 -7.72
C VAL A 294 6.23 -27.62 -6.57
N LEU A 295 5.71 -26.40 -6.55
CA LEU A 295 5.90 -25.45 -5.46
C LEU A 295 5.15 -25.98 -4.22
N PRO A 296 5.65 -25.72 -3.00
CA PRO A 296 4.96 -26.12 -1.78
C PRO A 296 3.54 -25.57 -1.80
N THR A 297 2.54 -26.42 -1.55
CA THR A 297 1.14 -26.03 -1.58
C THR A 297 0.92 -24.84 -0.65
N PRO A 298 0.31 -23.73 -1.12
CA PRO A 298 -0.09 -22.63 -0.26
C PRO A 298 -0.89 -23.15 0.94
N GLY A 299 -0.59 -22.66 2.14
CA GLY A 299 -1.17 -23.18 3.39
C GLY A 299 -2.70 -23.18 3.40
N GLU A 300 -3.33 -23.92 4.32
CA GLU A 300 -4.78 -24.22 4.27
C GLU A 300 -5.70 -23.04 3.98
N ALA A 301 -5.36 -21.83 4.47
CA ALA A 301 -6.10 -20.60 4.20
C ALA A 301 -6.16 -20.25 2.71
N HIS A 302 -5.05 -20.40 1.99
CA HIS A 302 -4.94 -20.13 0.56
C HIS A 302 -5.64 -21.21 -0.26
N ALA A 303 -5.54 -22.49 0.13
CA ALA A 303 -6.32 -23.57 -0.49
C ALA A 303 -7.85 -23.36 -0.34
N LYS A 304 -8.29 -22.81 0.80
CA LYS A 304 -9.69 -22.38 1.01
C LYS A 304 -10.06 -21.16 0.15
N LEU A 305 -9.14 -20.22 -0.09
CA LEU A 305 -9.35 -19.07 -0.97
C LEU A 305 -9.47 -19.48 -2.45
N ALA A 306 -8.56 -20.34 -2.92
CA ALA A 306 -8.57 -20.88 -4.29
C ALA A 306 -9.92 -21.55 -4.62
N ARG A 307 -10.40 -22.44 -3.73
CA ARG A 307 -11.71 -23.10 -3.87
C ARG A 307 -12.92 -22.15 -3.84
N ARG A 308 -12.79 -20.93 -3.30
CA ARG A 308 -13.85 -19.90 -3.39
C ARG A 308 -13.80 -19.18 -4.73
N LEU A 309 -12.61 -18.88 -5.24
CA LEU A 309 -12.42 -18.19 -6.51
C LEU A 309 -12.71 -19.08 -7.71
N GLU A 310 -12.38 -20.38 -7.67
CA GLU A 310 -12.84 -21.38 -8.65
C GLU A 310 -14.37 -21.35 -8.78
N LYS A 311 -15.11 -21.29 -7.66
CA LYS A 311 -16.58 -21.19 -7.66
C LYS A 311 -17.09 -19.86 -8.21
N GLY A 312 -16.37 -18.75 -7.97
CA GLY A 312 -16.73 -17.43 -8.50
C GLY A 312 -16.49 -17.29 -10.01
N LEU A 313 -15.41 -17.87 -10.52
CA LEU A 313 -15.04 -17.87 -11.94
C LEU A 313 -15.92 -18.84 -12.75
N ALA A 314 -16.17 -20.05 -12.23
CA ALA A 314 -17.05 -21.03 -12.88
C ALA A 314 -18.50 -20.51 -13.04
N GLY A 315 -18.95 -19.59 -12.17
CA GLY A 315 -20.25 -18.94 -12.29
C GLY A 315 -20.33 -17.79 -13.32
N LYS A 316 -19.21 -17.35 -13.91
CA LYS A 316 -19.15 -16.22 -14.85
C LYS A 316 -18.71 -16.58 -16.28
N VAL A 317 -18.04 -17.72 -16.48
CA VAL A 317 -17.49 -18.14 -17.78
C VAL A 317 -18.39 -19.16 -18.50
N ALA A 318 -19.53 -19.52 -17.92
CA ALA A 318 -20.47 -20.47 -18.51
C ALA A 318 -21.41 -19.81 -19.53
N GLU A 319 -21.01 -19.81 -20.81
CA GLU A 319 -21.99 -19.70 -21.90
C GLU A 319 -23.02 -20.85 -21.79
N PRO A 320 -24.33 -20.61 -22.05
CA PRO A 320 -25.35 -21.65 -21.96
C PRO A 320 -25.11 -22.77 -23.00
N GLY A 321 -24.53 -23.89 -22.55
CA GLY A 321 -24.36 -25.11 -23.34
C GLY A 321 -22.93 -25.64 -23.44
N VAL A 322 -21.91 -24.84 -23.11
CA VAL A 322 -20.51 -25.31 -23.13
C VAL A 322 -20.19 -26.02 -21.82
N LYS A 323 -19.96 -27.35 -21.87
CA LYS A 323 -19.48 -28.10 -20.69
C LYS A 323 -18.13 -27.52 -20.25
N PRO A 324 -17.94 -27.12 -18.98
CA PRO A 324 -16.67 -26.58 -18.53
C PRO A 324 -15.57 -27.62 -18.68
N ARG A 325 -14.60 -27.34 -19.56
CA ARG A 325 -13.35 -28.13 -19.64
C ARG A 325 -12.67 -28.04 -18.28
N LYS A 326 -12.33 -29.19 -17.70
CA LYS A 326 -11.49 -29.23 -16.49
C LYS A 326 -10.16 -28.54 -16.83
N ALA A 327 -9.78 -27.55 -16.02
CA ALA A 327 -8.48 -26.89 -16.14
C ALA A 327 -7.36 -27.94 -16.09
N SER A 328 -6.29 -27.74 -16.86
CA SER A 328 -5.13 -28.64 -16.82
C SER A 328 -4.41 -28.50 -15.48
N ALA A 329 -3.69 -29.54 -15.05
CA ALA A 329 -2.89 -29.47 -13.82
C ALA A 329 -1.85 -28.33 -13.86
N GLU A 330 -1.32 -28.04 -15.05
CA GLU A 330 -0.44 -26.88 -15.30
C GLU A 330 -1.18 -25.55 -15.06
N GLN A 331 -2.38 -25.38 -15.63
CA GLN A 331 -3.19 -24.17 -15.42
C GLN A 331 -3.54 -23.99 -13.94
N GLN A 332 -3.96 -25.04 -13.25
CA GLN A 332 -4.26 -25.00 -11.81
C GLN A 332 -3.03 -24.61 -10.97
N ALA A 333 -1.83 -25.05 -11.37
CA ALA A 333 -0.58 -24.67 -10.69
C ALA A 333 -0.27 -23.17 -10.87
N TRP A 334 -0.49 -22.61 -12.06
CA TRP A 334 -0.35 -21.17 -12.31
C TRP A 334 -1.41 -20.32 -11.62
N GLU A 335 -2.66 -20.78 -11.56
CA GLU A 335 -3.73 -20.15 -10.79
C GLU A 335 -3.37 -20.11 -9.30
N ALA A 336 -2.90 -21.24 -8.74
CA ALA A 336 -2.42 -21.30 -7.35
C ALA A 336 -1.24 -20.34 -7.08
N ALA A 337 -0.27 -20.26 -7.99
CA ALA A 337 0.87 -19.34 -7.87
C ALA A 337 0.43 -17.86 -7.94
N GLY A 338 -0.51 -17.52 -8.83
CA GLY A 338 -1.08 -16.18 -8.93
C GLY A 338 -1.83 -15.76 -7.65
N LEU A 339 -2.63 -16.68 -7.10
CA LEU A 339 -3.33 -16.49 -5.83
C LEU A 339 -2.38 -16.30 -4.65
N HIS A 340 -1.32 -17.10 -4.57
CA HIS A 340 -0.28 -17.00 -3.55
C HIS A 340 0.43 -15.64 -3.61
N CYS A 341 0.91 -15.25 -4.80
CA CYS A 341 1.57 -13.95 -4.99
C CYS A 341 0.65 -12.77 -4.66
N SER A 342 -0.62 -12.83 -5.08
CA SER A 342 -1.62 -11.78 -4.78
C SER A 342 -1.97 -11.69 -3.29
N ALA A 343 -1.99 -12.82 -2.58
CA ALA A 343 -2.23 -12.83 -1.13
C ALA A 343 -1.04 -12.30 -0.34
N ASN A 344 0.18 -12.65 -0.74
CA ASN A 344 1.41 -12.15 -0.12
C ASN A 344 1.67 -10.67 -0.40
N GLU A 345 1.26 -10.15 -1.56
CA GLU A 345 1.24 -8.71 -1.85
C GLU A 345 0.33 -7.97 -0.85
N ARG A 346 -0.93 -8.42 -0.68
CA ARG A 346 -1.84 -7.84 0.33
C ARG A 346 -1.30 -7.93 1.76
N ARG A 347 -0.73 -9.09 2.15
CA ARG A 347 -0.07 -9.29 3.45
C ARG A 347 1.05 -8.28 3.68
N ALA A 348 1.85 -7.97 2.65
CA ALA A 348 2.92 -7.00 2.73
C ALA A 348 2.39 -5.56 2.90
N ASP A 349 1.36 -5.19 2.13
CA ASP A 349 0.69 -3.89 2.23
C ASP A 349 0.04 -3.70 3.62
N GLU A 350 -0.71 -4.69 4.10
CA GLU A 350 -1.37 -4.69 5.40
C GLU A 350 -0.35 -4.53 6.54
N ALA A 351 0.73 -5.33 6.54
CA ALA A 351 1.78 -5.22 7.54
C ALA A 351 2.48 -3.85 7.52
N SER A 352 2.72 -3.29 6.33
CA SER A 352 3.39 -1.99 6.18
C SER A 352 2.49 -0.86 6.70
N ARG A 353 1.20 -0.86 6.32
CA ARG A 353 0.18 0.08 6.85
C ARG A 353 0.02 -0.04 8.36
N ASP A 354 0.06 -1.25 8.91
CA ASP A 354 -0.05 -1.49 10.36
C ASP A 354 1.09 -0.83 11.15
N VAL A 355 2.33 -0.94 10.64
CA VAL A 355 3.51 -0.29 11.24
C VAL A 355 3.46 1.23 11.06
N GLU A 356 3.04 1.72 9.89
CA GLU A 356 2.84 3.16 9.65
C GLU A 356 1.76 3.75 10.57
N ALA A 357 0.62 3.08 10.74
CA ALA A 357 -0.45 3.51 11.64
C ALA A 357 0.03 3.57 13.10
N TRP A 358 0.77 2.56 13.56
CA TRP A 358 1.36 2.59 14.91
C TRP A 358 2.37 3.72 15.07
N LEU A 359 3.23 3.96 14.07
CA LEU A 359 4.19 5.07 14.06
C LEU A 359 3.49 6.44 14.07
N LYS A 360 2.42 6.62 13.28
CA LYS A 360 1.57 7.82 13.28
C LYS A 360 0.91 8.05 14.64
N CYS A 361 0.39 7.00 15.29
CA CYS A 361 -0.13 7.11 16.66
C CYS A 361 0.97 7.49 17.66
N LYS A 362 2.15 6.87 17.60
CA LYS A 362 3.28 7.21 18.46
C LYS A 362 3.69 8.68 18.34
N TYR A 363 3.68 9.23 17.13
CA TYR A 363 3.94 10.63 16.83
C TYR A 363 2.84 11.54 17.42
N MET A 364 1.57 11.29 17.10
CA MET A 364 0.44 12.12 17.58
C MET A 364 0.27 12.13 19.11
N ARG A 365 0.81 11.14 19.83
CA ARG A 365 0.82 11.13 21.31
C ARG A 365 1.61 12.30 21.90
N GLU A 366 2.62 12.82 21.19
CA GLU A 366 3.39 14.00 21.61
C GLU A 366 2.64 15.32 21.32
N HIS A 367 1.54 15.25 20.55
CA HIS A 367 0.66 16.35 20.14
C HIS A 367 -0.75 16.26 20.75
N LEU A 368 -0.90 15.62 21.92
CA LEU A 368 -2.19 15.45 22.60
C LEU A 368 -2.72 16.81 23.12
N GLY A 369 -3.98 17.12 22.81
CA GLY A 369 -4.63 18.38 23.18
C GLY A 369 -4.38 19.54 22.21
N GLU A 370 -3.52 19.38 21.21
CA GLU A 370 -3.30 20.38 20.16
C GLU A 370 -4.44 20.37 19.13
N GLU A 371 -4.60 21.50 18.44
CA GLU A 371 -5.65 21.73 17.45
C GLU A 371 -5.08 21.82 16.03
N TYR A 372 -5.81 21.22 15.08
CA TYR A 372 -5.37 21.07 13.70
C TYR A 372 -6.52 21.31 12.72
N SER A 373 -6.18 21.90 11.58
CA SER A 373 -7.02 21.87 10.37
C SER A 373 -6.94 20.49 9.71
N GLY A 374 -8.08 19.99 9.22
CA GLY A 374 -8.13 18.74 8.48
C GLY A 374 -9.29 18.65 7.50
N VAL A 375 -9.31 17.54 6.76
CA VAL A 375 -10.32 17.20 5.76
C VAL A 375 -10.95 15.87 6.11
N VAL A 376 -12.27 15.77 6.05
CA VAL A 376 -12.99 14.50 6.18
C VAL A 376 -12.63 13.58 5.00
N THR A 377 -12.04 12.42 5.28
CA THR A 377 -11.61 11.41 4.29
C THR A 377 -12.59 10.26 4.14
N ALA A 378 -13.38 9.96 5.18
CA ALA A 378 -14.48 9.00 5.13
C ALA A 378 -15.59 9.38 6.13
N ALA A 379 -16.84 9.15 5.76
CA ALA A 379 -17.98 9.22 6.69
C ALA A 379 -18.51 7.80 6.92
N THR A 380 -18.94 7.51 8.15
CA THR A 380 -19.52 6.23 8.55
C THR A 380 -20.73 6.45 9.45
N ARG A 381 -21.48 5.39 9.75
CA ARG A 381 -22.64 5.44 10.66
C ARG A 381 -22.29 5.81 12.12
N PHE A 382 -21.00 5.76 12.52
CA PHE A 382 -20.55 6.01 13.89
C PHE A 382 -19.62 7.23 14.03
N GLY A 383 -19.35 7.96 12.94
CA GLY A 383 -18.46 9.12 12.95
C GLY A 383 -17.80 9.39 11.60
N VAL A 384 -16.93 10.40 11.57
CA VAL A 384 -16.12 10.76 10.40
C VAL A 384 -14.63 10.57 10.66
N PHE A 385 -13.91 10.06 9.67
CA PHE A 385 -12.46 10.07 9.66
C PHE A 385 -11.98 11.39 9.06
N VAL A 386 -11.02 12.03 9.74
CA VAL A 386 -10.42 13.30 9.37
C VAL A 386 -8.93 13.08 9.18
N THR A 387 -8.37 13.55 8.08
CA THR A 387 -6.91 13.61 7.88
C THR A 387 -6.42 15.03 8.10
N LEU A 388 -5.40 15.19 8.94
CA LEU A 388 -4.80 16.48 9.29
C LEU A 388 -3.93 17.02 8.17
N ASP A 389 -4.04 18.31 7.84
CA ASP A 389 -3.37 18.92 6.69
C ASP A 389 -1.84 18.92 6.82
N ALA A 390 -1.33 19.31 7.98
CA ALA A 390 0.11 19.48 8.22
C ALA A 390 0.84 18.16 8.50
N MET A 391 0.12 17.17 9.04
CA MET A 391 0.70 15.93 9.57
C MET A 391 0.40 14.70 8.69
N TYR A 392 -0.62 14.77 7.83
CA TYR A 392 -1.13 13.66 7.03
C TYR A 392 -1.41 12.39 7.87
N VAL A 393 -1.93 12.60 9.08
CA VAL A 393 -2.40 11.57 9.99
C VAL A 393 -3.92 11.56 10.00
N GLU A 394 -4.51 10.37 9.94
CA GLU A 394 -5.95 10.15 10.00
C GLU A 394 -6.37 9.79 11.43
N GLY A 395 -7.52 10.31 11.87
CA GLY A 395 -8.14 10.02 13.15
C GLY A 395 -9.67 10.12 13.08
N LEU A 396 -10.36 9.58 14.08
CA LEU A 396 -11.81 9.45 14.12
C LEU A 396 -12.44 10.54 14.99
N VAL A 397 -13.35 11.34 14.43
CA VAL A 397 -14.35 12.06 15.21
C VAL A 397 -15.57 11.16 15.37
N HIS A 398 -15.81 10.67 16.59
CA HIS A 398 -16.98 9.84 16.89
C HIS A 398 -18.27 10.68 16.81
N ILE A 399 -19.40 10.04 16.45
CA ILE A 399 -20.69 10.73 16.26
C ILE A 399 -21.16 11.54 17.47
N THR A 400 -20.78 11.14 18.70
CA THR A 400 -21.09 11.88 19.94
C THR A 400 -20.28 13.18 20.09
N GLU A 401 -19.14 13.28 19.43
CA GLU A 401 -18.25 14.46 19.41
C GLU A 401 -18.56 15.38 18.21
N LEU A 402 -19.57 15.05 17.38
CA LEU A 402 -20.11 15.92 16.33
C LEU A 402 -21.15 16.93 16.84
N GLY A 403 -21.48 16.91 18.13
CA GLY A 403 -22.44 17.81 18.78
C GLY A 403 -23.73 17.11 19.23
N GLY A 404 -24.51 17.82 20.04
CA GLY A 404 -25.73 17.31 20.70
C GLY A 404 -26.97 17.18 19.80
N GLU A 405 -26.84 16.63 18.60
CA GLU A 405 -27.98 16.33 17.71
C GLU A 405 -27.90 14.95 17.07
N TYR A 406 -29.00 14.50 16.46
CA TYR A 406 -29.04 13.27 15.69
C TYR A 406 -28.46 13.49 14.30
N TYR A 407 -27.41 12.74 13.97
CA TYR A 407 -26.84 12.66 12.63
C TYR A 407 -27.31 11.40 11.93
N ARG A 408 -27.84 11.56 10.71
CA ARG A 408 -28.20 10.46 9.83
C ARG A 408 -27.13 10.27 8.75
N PHE A 409 -26.70 9.03 8.56
CA PHE A 409 -25.79 8.67 7.47
C PHE A 409 -26.57 8.51 6.16
N ASP A 410 -26.22 9.32 5.16
CA ASP A 410 -26.65 9.15 3.78
C ASP A 410 -25.63 8.30 3.03
N GLU A 411 -25.98 7.03 2.83
CA GLU A 411 -25.13 6.03 2.20
C GLU A 411 -24.93 6.30 0.69
N ALA A 412 -25.87 6.97 0.04
CA ALA A 412 -25.79 7.34 -1.38
C ALA A 412 -24.90 8.57 -1.61
N ARG A 413 -24.78 9.47 -0.63
CA ARG A 413 -23.92 10.66 -0.67
C ARG A 413 -22.61 10.54 0.10
N GLN A 414 -22.46 9.50 0.92
CA GLN A 414 -21.32 9.32 1.82
C GLN A 414 -21.12 10.54 2.74
N GLU A 415 -22.22 11.04 3.32
CA GLU A 415 -22.23 12.17 4.26
C GLU A 415 -22.96 11.82 5.57
N LEU A 416 -22.51 12.39 6.69
CA LEU A 416 -23.32 12.49 7.91
C LEU A 416 -24.06 13.84 7.91
N ARG A 417 -25.38 13.81 8.03
CA ARG A 417 -26.23 15.00 8.01
C ARG A 417 -27.01 15.15 9.32
N GLY A 418 -26.87 16.30 9.98
CA GLY A 418 -27.63 16.66 11.18
C GLY A 418 -29.11 16.86 10.83
N GLU A 419 -30.01 16.24 11.59
CA GLU A 419 -31.45 16.32 11.33
C GLU A 419 -32.05 17.69 11.69
N ARG A 420 -31.49 18.38 12.69
CA ARG A 420 -32.03 19.65 13.19
C ARG A 420 -31.31 20.86 12.61
N THR A 421 -29.98 20.84 12.53
CA THR A 421 -29.19 21.95 11.98
C THR A 421 -29.06 21.89 10.45
N GLY A 422 -29.18 20.70 9.87
CA GLY A 422 -28.87 20.48 8.46
C GLY A 422 -27.38 20.50 8.10
N ILE A 423 -26.48 20.61 9.10
CA ILE A 423 -25.01 20.53 8.93
C ILE A 423 -24.64 19.20 8.26
N ARG A 424 -23.62 19.22 7.40
CA ARG A 424 -23.17 18.04 6.64
C ARG A 424 -21.66 17.87 6.77
N TYR A 425 -21.27 16.68 7.19
CA TYR A 425 -19.88 16.21 7.13
C TYR A 425 -19.80 15.18 6.00
N ALA A 426 -19.42 15.67 4.82
CA ALA A 426 -19.15 14.86 3.64
C ALA A 426 -17.64 14.67 3.49
N ILE A 427 -17.22 13.70 2.67
CA ILE A 427 -15.81 13.59 2.28
C ILE A 427 -15.40 14.88 1.55
N GLY A 428 -14.26 15.46 1.90
CA GLY A 428 -13.82 16.78 1.43
C GLY A 428 -14.24 17.95 2.32
N SER A 429 -15.15 17.76 3.30
CA SER A 429 -15.49 18.80 4.27
C SER A 429 -14.26 19.22 5.08
N ARG A 430 -13.99 20.53 5.12
CA ARG A 430 -12.96 21.16 5.97
C ARG A 430 -13.46 21.23 7.41
N VAL A 431 -12.63 20.82 8.36
CA VAL A 431 -12.95 20.82 9.79
C VAL A 431 -11.75 21.24 10.63
N HIS A 432 -12.00 21.80 11.81
CA HIS A 432 -11.00 21.99 12.86
C HIS A 432 -11.22 20.95 13.96
N VAL A 433 -10.15 20.28 14.35
CA VAL A 433 -10.19 19.18 15.32
C VAL A 433 -9.09 19.29 16.37
N GLN A 434 -9.43 18.93 17.61
CA GLN A 434 -8.47 18.75 18.70
C GLN A 434 -8.12 17.27 18.86
N VAL A 435 -6.84 16.96 19.12
CA VAL A 435 -6.37 15.61 19.43
C VAL A 435 -6.82 15.22 20.84
N SER A 436 -7.92 14.47 20.97
CA SER A 436 -8.55 14.19 22.27
C SER A 436 -7.98 12.95 22.96
N ARG A 437 -7.63 11.91 22.19
CA ARG A 437 -7.03 10.67 22.70
C ARG A 437 -6.16 9.99 21.64
N VAL A 438 -5.11 9.33 22.10
CA VAL A 438 -4.28 8.44 21.26
C VAL A 438 -4.16 7.08 21.95
N ASP A 439 -4.56 6.02 21.24
CA ASP A 439 -4.48 4.63 21.67
C ASP A 439 -3.44 3.90 20.82
N LEU A 440 -2.30 3.55 21.44
CA LEU A 440 -1.19 2.85 20.76
C LEU A 440 -1.48 1.36 20.53
N ASP A 441 -2.29 0.73 21.39
CA ASP A 441 -2.61 -0.70 21.30
C ASP A 441 -3.71 -0.91 20.25
N GLY A 442 -4.74 -0.06 20.30
CA GLY A 442 -5.79 0.02 19.29
C GLY A 442 -5.35 0.63 17.95
N ARG A 443 -4.19 1.30 17.90
CA ARG A 443 -3.68 2.10 16.76
C ARG A 443 -4.71 3.11 16.26
N LYS A 444 -5.33 3.82 17.20
CA LYS A 444 -6.39 4.80 16.96
C LYS A 444 -6.02 6.15 17.51
N ILE A 445 -6.48 7.18 16.83
CA ILE A 445 -6.42 8.56 17.26
C ILE A 445 -7.85 9.05 17.23
N ASP A 446 -8.35 9.52 18.37
CA ASP A 446 -9.67 10.11 18.48
C ASP A 446 -9.54 11.63 18.45
N PHE A 447 -10.49 12.26 17.77
CA PHE A 447 -10.58 13.70 17.56
C PHE A 447 -11.90 14.23 18.10
N ARG A 448 -11.88 15.48 18.57
CA ARG A 448 -13.06 16.28 18.90
C ARG A 448 -13.16 17.45 17.92
N LEU A 449 -14.36 17.78 17.44
CA LEU A 449 -14.54 19.01 16.64
C LEU A 449 -14.38 20.24 17.52
N VAL A 450 -13.68 21.25 17.00
CA VAL A 450 -13.60 22.58 17.61
C VAL A 450 -14.47 23.53 16.78
N SER A 451 -15.43 24.18 17.43
CA SER A 451 -16.25 25.20 16.77
C SER A 451 -15.51 26.55 16.77
N PRO A 452 -15.37 27.24 15.61
CA PRO A 452 -14.83 28.60 15.58
C PRO A 452 -15.81 29.55 16.28
N GLY A 453 -15.59 29.76 17.58
CA GLY A 453 -16.49 30.49 18.47
C GLY A 453 -16.47 30.04 19.94
N GLU A 454 -15.87 28.89 20.28
CA GLU A 454 -15.76 28.41 21.68
C GLU A 454 -14.47 28.85 22.41
N GLU A 455 -13.77 29.87 21.92
CA GLU A 455 -12.72 30.58 22.68
C GLU A 455 -13.33 31.36 23.85
N GLY A 456 -13.71 30.69 24.94
CA GLY A 456 -14.17 31.38 26.15
C GLY A 456 -14.70 30.55 27.33
N LEU A 457 -15.08 29.28 27.17
CA LEU A 457 -15.85 28.55 28.20
C LEU A 457 -15.27 27.18 28.61
N SER A 458 -13.97 27.14 28.92
CA SER A 458 -13.33 25.94 29.50
C SER A 458 -12.35 26.25 30.65
N ARG A 459 -12.74 27.14 31.57
CA ARG A 459 -12.18 27.20 32.93
C ARG A 459 -13.25 26.85 33.97
N GLY A 460 -13.24 25.61 34.44
CA GLY A 460 -14.18 25.16 35.46
C GLY A 460 -14.26 23.65 35.63
N PHE A 461 -13.18 23.02 36.12
CA PHE A 461 -13.32 21.71 36.77
C PHE A 461 -14.10 21.90 38.08
N SER A 462 -15.43 21.84 38.02
CA SER A 462 -16.28 21.72 39.21
C SER A 462 -16.61 20.25 39.46
N ASP A 463 -15.77 19.61 40.26
CA ASP A 463 -15.97 18.26 40.75
C ASP A 463 -17.18 18.21 41.70
N LYS A 464 -18.26 17.49 41.32
CA LYS A 464 -19.33 17.02 42.23
C LYS A 464 -20.35 16.09 41.57
N ALA A 465 -20.20 14.79 41.82
CA ALA A 465 -21.30 13.83 41.76
C ALA A 465 -21.08 12.61 42.68
N VAL A 466 -21.12 12.82 44.00
CA VAL A 466 -21.35 11.74 44.97
C VAL A 466 -22.58 12.11 45.82
N ARG A 467 -23.55 11.20 45.84
CA ARG A 467 -24.83 11.34 46.56
C ARG A 467 -24.74 10.82 48.00
N ASP A 468 -25.53 11.45 48.85
CA ASP A 468 -26.23 10.90 50.02
C ASP A 468 -25.44 10.07 51.06
N ALA A 469 -25.07 10.74 52.17
CA ALA A 469 -25.39 10.26 53.52
C ALA A 469 -25.27 11.39 54.57
N LYS A 470 -26.28 11.49 55.45
CA LYS A 470 -26.31 12.27 56.70
C LYS A 470 -26.89 11.35 57.80
N PRO A 471 -26.77 11.67 59.11
CA PRO A 471 -25.78 12.51 59.79
C PRO A 471 -25.23 11.87 61.10
N ARG A 472 -24.26 12.50 61.77
CA ARG A 472 -24.29 12.77 63.23
C ARG A 472 -23.21 13.79 63.65
N PRO A 473 -23.37 14.50 64.79
CA PRO A 473 -22.62 15.73 65.08
C PRO A 473 -21.52 15.58 66.14
N GLY A 474 -20.55 16.50 66.16
CA GLY A 474 -19.72 16.72 67.35
C GLY A 474 -18.44 17.54 67.18
N VAL A 475 -18.40 18.69 67.88
CA VAL A 475 -17.21 19.32 68.50
C VAL A 475 -16.16 20.03 67.60
N ALA A 476 -16.38 21.35 67.47
CA ALA A 476 -15.48 22.50 67.71
C ALA A 476 -13.93 22.40 67.64
N GLY A 477 -13.33 23.46 67.06
CA GLY A 477 -11.89 23.81 67.14
C GLY A 477 -11.37 24.37 65.80
N ARG A 478 -11.65 25.63 65.43
CA ARG A 478 -10.75 26.80 65.59
C ARG A 478 -9.29 26.54 65.18
N GLN A 479 -8.83 27.12 64.06
CA GLN A 479 -8.04 28.39 63.99
C GLN A 479 -6.61 28.21 64.53
N GLN A 480 -5.53 28.68 63.88
CA GLN A 480 -5.39 29.44 62.62
C GLN A 480 -3.94 29.28 62.09
N GLU A 481 -3.68 29.79 60.88
CA GLU A 481 -2.50 30.59 60.44
C GLU A 481 -1.21 30.61 61.32
N GLU A 482 0.02 30.69 60.79
CA GLU A 482 0.46 31.12 59.44
C GLU A 482 1.95 30.77 59.15
N ALA A 483 2.38 31.07 57.92
CA ALA A 483 3.74 31.52 57.50
C ALA A 483 4.97 30.69 57.92
N ASP A 484 5.62 29.96 57.02
CA ASP A 484 6.52 30.44 55.94
C ASP A 484 7.96 30.72 56.42
N MET A 485 8.91 29.90 55.96
CA MET A 485 10.17 30.42 55.44
C MET A 485 10.98 29.39 54.64
N ARG A 486 11.56 29.92 53.55
CA ARG A 486 12.54 29.33 52.64
C ARG A 486 13.79 28.77 53.35
N VAL A 487 14.49 27.81 52.72
CA VAL A 487 15.89 27.95 52.21
C VAL A 487 16.45 26.58 51.75
N LEU A 488 16.66 26.46 50.42
CA LEU A 488 17.79 25.93 49.62
C LEU A 488 18.63 24.66 50.06
N PRO A 489 19.36 24.02 49.10
CA PRO A 489 19.61 22.57 49.13
C PRO A 489 21.04 22.16 49.54
N SER A 490 21.28 20.85 49.71
CA SER A 490 22.61 20.25 49.81
C SER A 490 22.79 19.02 48.91
N LYS A 491 24.05 18.69 48.59
CA LYS A 491 24.48 17.71 47.57
C LYS A 491 25.15 16.47 48.18
N SER A 492 25.27 15.43 47.33
CA SER A 492 26.46 14.56 47.14
C SER A 492 26.84 13.45 48.14
N GLY A 493 27.47 12.39 47.59
CA GLY A 493 28.10 11.24 48.29
C GLY A 493 27.46 9.90 47.89
N ASP A 494 27.76 9.25 46.76
CA ASP A 494 29.03 8.64 46.29
C ASP A 494 29.56 7.49 47.20
N ARG A 495 29.48 6.24 46.71
CA ARG A 495 30.51 5.20 46.95
C ARG A 495 30.48 3.99 46.01
N LYS A 496 31.68 3.52 45.68
CA LYS A 496 32.12 2.54 44.66
C LYS A 496 31.98 1.04 45.04
N LYS A 497 31.92 0.19 43.98
CA LYS A 497 32.53 -1.18 43.85
C LYS A 497 31.95 -2.31 44.74
N THR A 498 32.00 -3.61 44.43
CA THR A 498 32.80 -4.39 43.44
C THR A 498 32.08 -5.69 42.99
N SER A 499 32.66 -6.37 41.99
CA SER A 499 32.30 -7.67 41.38
C SER A 499 32.29 -8.91 42.29
N SER A 500 31.47 -9.92 41.97
CA SER A 500 31.92 -11.30 41.58
C SER A 500 30.77 -12.21 41.11
N ARG A 501 31.11 -13.33 40.43
CA ARG A 501 30.21 -14.28 39.72
C ARG A 501 29.86 -15.52 40.61
N PRO A 502 29.19 -16.62 40.14
CA PRO A 502 28.09 -17.25 40.88
C PRO A 502 28.38 -18.71 41.34
N PRO A 503 27.38 -19.43 41.89
CA PRO A 503 27.39 -20.90 41.92
C PRO A 503 26.25 -21.56 41.11
N LYS A 504 26.46 -22.84 40.77
CA LYS A 504 25.48 -23.81 40.21
C LYS A 504 25.38 -25.03 41.15
N SER A 505 24.17 -25.56 41.35
CA SER A 505 23.83 -26.93 41.77
C SER A 505 22.30 -27.03 41.90
N SER A 506 21.58 -28.15 41.75
CA SER A 506 21.85 -29.56 41.39
C SER A 506 20.51 -30.25 41.02
N ALA A 507 20.45 -31.12 39.99
CA ALA A 507 20.14 -32.57 40.05
C ALA A 507 18.93 -33.00 40.92
N GLN A 508 17.92 -33.75 40.44
CA GLN A 508 17.86 -35.21 40.15
C GLN A 508 16.43 -35.58 39.62
N SER A 509 16.02 -36.77 39.13
CA SER A 509 16.66 -37.96 38.51
C SER A 509 15.60 -38.99 38.01
N ALA A 510 15.93 -39.83 37.02
CA ALA A 510 15.25 -41.11 36.65
C ALA A 510 13.82 -41.03 36.02
N ASP A 511 13.29 -42.05 35.31
CA ASP A 511 13.77 -43.42 35.04
C ASP A 511 13.38 -43.94 33.61
N ARG A 512 13.82 -45.17 33.30
CA ARG A 512 13.52 -46.08 32.17
C ARG A 512 12.06 -46.08 31.69
N GLY A 513 11.70 -46.54 30.47
CA GLY A 513 12.50 -47.16 29.40
C GLY A 513 11.72 -48.29 28.67
N SER A 514 12.35 -48.86 27.63
CA SER A 514 11.90 -50.00 26.80
C SER A 514 10.77 -49.78 25.76
N ALA A 515 10.92 -50.44 24.63
CA ALA A 515 10.00 -50.47 23.49
C ALA A 515 9.63 -51.93 23.16
N LYS A 516 8.48 -52.19 22.52
CA LYS A 516 8.38 -53.08 21.36
C LYS A 516 6.98 -53.15 20.72
N SER A 517 6.97 -52.98 19.39
CA SER A 517 6.20 -53.70 18.34
C SER A 517 4.95 -54.53 18.68
N GLY A 518 3.88 -54.41 17.88
CA GLY A 518 2.87 -55.48 17.79
C GLY A 518 1.60 -55.29 16.93
N LYS A 519 1.70 -55.45 15.61
CA LYS A 519 0.67 -56.01 14.67
C LYS A 519 -0.84 -55.68 14.77
N ALA A 520 -1.34 -55.11 13.65
CA ALA A 520 -2.36 -55.66 12.74
C ALA A 520 -3.90 -55.59 13.03
N ALA A 521 -4.57 -54.86 12.11
CA ALA A 521 -5.79 -55.22 11.35
C ALA A 521 -7.09 -55.70 12.04
N ARG A 522 -8.20 -54.94 11.84
CA ARG A 522 -9.27 -55.30 10.88
C ARG A 522 -10.45 -54.29 10.77
N LYS A 523 -10.73 -53.90 9.52
CA LYS A 523 -12.03 -53.93 8.79
C LYS A 523 -13.31 -53.21 9.30
N ARG A 524 -14.01 -52.71 8.27
CA ARG A 524 -15.46 -52.38 8.11
C ARG A 524 -15.89 -50.98 8.58
N ARG A 525 -16.82 -50.32 7.89
CA ARG A 525 -17.69 -50.80 6.78
C ARG A 525 -17.75 -49.82 5.62
#